data_AF-U9U470-F1
#
_entry.id   AF-U9U470-F1
#
_cell.length_a   1.000
_cell.length_b   1.000
_cell.length_c   1.000
_cell.angle_alpha   90.00
_cell.angle_beta   90.00
_cell.angle_gamma   90.00
#
_symmetry.space_group_name_H-M   'P 1'
#
loop_
_entity.id
_entity.type
_entity.pdbx_description
1 polymer ?
#
loop_
_entity_poly.entity_id
_entity_poly.type
_entity_poly.pdbx_seq_one_letter_code
_entity_poly.pdbx_strand_id
1 'polypeptide(L)' 'YYWIIARHSQLALEVEGGNISNGAKIVQFTKKSELDPTVDTQLWYFNGGYITNKRSGLVLSI' A
#
# COMPACT_ATOMS: atom_id res chain seq x y z
N TYR A 1 -6.83 7.30 5.44
CA TYR A 1 -5.80 6.48 4.77
C TYR A 1 -4.48 7.20 4.82
N TYR A 2 -3.37 6.46 4.78
CA TYR A 2 -2.03 7.00 4.94
C TYR A 2 -1.09 6.34 3.91
N TRP A 3 -0.11 7.09 3.43
CA TRP A 3 1.08 6.49 2.83
C TRP A 3 2.03 6.06 3.95
N ILE A 4 2.59 4.87 3.80
CA ILE A 4 3.72 4.42 4.62
C ILE A 4 4.98 4.67 3.78
N ILE A 5 5.80 5.65 4.17
CA ILE A 5 6.99 6.07 3.42
C ILE A 5 8.25 5.54 4.10
N ALA A 6 9.07 4.81 3.35
CA ALA A 6 10.37 4.36 3.81
C ALA A 6 11.33 5.56 3.92
N ARG A 7 11.78 5.88 5.14
CA ARG A 7 12.65 7.05 5.39
C ARG A 7 13.97 7.05 4.62
N HIS A 8 14.52 5.88 4.30
CA HIS A 8 15.83 5.77 3.64
C HIS A 8 15.76 5.99 2.13
N SER A 9 14.66 5.58 1.49
CA SER A 9 14.50 5.63 0.02
C SER A 9 13.53 6.72 -0.44
N GLN A 10 12.70 7.24 0.48
CA GLN A 10 11.56 8.13 0.19
C GLN A 10 10.46 7.48 -0.67
N LEU A 11 10.49 6.15 -0.81
CA LEU A 11 9.49 5.39 -1.56
C LEU A 11 8.32 4.97 -0.66
N ALA A 12 7.13 4.84 -1.26
CA ALA A 12 5.92 4.39 -0.60
C ALA A 12 5.80 2.86 -0.62
N LEU A 13 5.19 2.31 0.42
CA LEU A 13 4.76 0.92 0.48
C LEU A 13 3.60 0.69 -0.50
N GLU A 14 3.79 -0.18 -1.50
CA GLU A 14 2.82 -0.46 -2.56
C GLU A 14 2.51 -1.96 -2.65
N VAL A 15 1.25 -2.30 -2.93
CA VAL A 15 0.87 -3.62 -3.44
C VAL A 15 1.17 -3.68 -4.95
N GLU A 16 2.11 -4.54 -5.35
CA GLU A 16 2.63 -4.63 -6.72
C GLU A 16 1.49 -4.81 -7.74
N GLY A 17 1.42 -3.90 -8.72
CA GLY A 17 0.41 -3.93 -9.78
C GLY A 17 -1.04 -3.80 -9.30
N GLY A 18 -1.27 -3.46 -8.03
CA GLY A 18 -2.59 -3.46 -7.42
C GLY A 18 -3.26 -4.83 -7.37
N ASN A 19 -2.45 -5.89 -7.25
CA ASN A 19 -2.92 -7.26 -7.11
C ASN A 19 -3.80 -7.42 -5.85
N ILE A 20 -4.97 -8.04 -6.01
CA ILE A 20 -5.96 -8.26 -4.94
C ILE A 20 -6.01 -9.70 -4.44
N SER A 21 -5.11 -10.55 -4.91
CA SER A 21 -4.99 -11.94 -4.50
C SER A 21 -4.10 -12.09 -3.27
N ASN A 22 -4.33 -13.13 -2.48
CA ASN A 22 -3.42 -13.52 -1.39
C ASN A 22 -2.01 -13.76 -1.93
N GLY A 23 -1.00 -13.37 -1.15
CA GLY A 23 0.41 -13.46 -1.56
C GLY A 23 0.85 -12.38 -2.56
N ALA A 24 0.03 -11.34 -2.78
CA ALA A 24 0.45 -10.16 -3.54
C ALA A 24 1.75 -9.58 -2.96
N LYS A 25 2.71 -9.27 -3.83
CA LYS A 25 4.00 -8.72 -3.40
C LYS A 25 3.82 -7.30 -2.88
N ILE A 26 4.55 -7.01 -1.81
CA ILE A 26 4.69 -5.67 -1.26
C ILE A 26 6.04 -5.12 -1.69
N VAL A 27 6.04 -3.96 -2.32
CA VAL A 27 7.23 -3.32 -2.91
C VAL A 27 7.37 -1.88 -2.43
N GLN A 28 8.57 -1.32 -2.60
CA GLN A 28 8.78 0.13 -2.47
C GLN A 28 8.64 0.77 -3.85
N PHE A 29 7.77 1.77 -3.98
CA PHE A 29 7.50 2.44 -5.25
C PHE A 29 7.39 3.95 -5.11
N THR A 30 7.58 4.69 -6.19
CA THR A 30 7.46 6.16 -6.19
C THR A 30 6.09 6.57 -5.69
N LYS A 31 6.02 7.50 -4.73
CA LYS A 31 4.76 7.98 -4.16
C LYS A 31 3.85 8.54 -5.26
N LYS A 32 2.66 7.98 -5.38
CA LYS A 32 1.62 8.42 -6.31
C LYS A 32 0.94 9.71 -5.84
N SER A 33 0.51 10.50 -6.82
CA SER A 33 -0.37 11.65 -6.58
C SER A 33 -1.74 11.17 -6.08
N GLU A 34 -2.44 12.02 -5.34
CA GLU A 34 -3.84 11.76 -4.94
C GLU A 34 -4.79 11.63 -6.13
N LEU A 35 -4.42 12.22 -7.27
CA LEU A 35 -5.18 12.14 -8.52
C LEU A 35 -4.84 10.91 -9.37
N ASP A 36 -3.86 10.10 -8.94
CA ASP A 36 -3.51 8.87 -9.66
C ASP A 36 -4.64 7.83 -9.49
N PRO A 37 -5.18 7.25 -10.58
CA PRO A 37 -6.29 6.28 -10.49
C PRO A 37 -5.91 4.98 -9.76
N THR A 38 -4.62 4.75 -9.53
CA THR A 38 -4.08 3.60 -8.81
C THR A 38 -3.52 3.96 -7.43
N VAL A 39 -3.73 5.20 -6.93
CA VAL A 39 -3.19 5.64 -5.64
C VAL A 39 -3.57 4.70 -4.49
N ASP A 40 -4.72 4.05 -4.56
CA ASP A 40 -5.21 3.11 -3.54
C ASP A 40 -4.31 1.88 -3.35
N THR A 41 -3.42 1.59 -4.31
CA THR A 41 -2.36 0.57 -4.17
C THR A 41 -1.30 0.94 -3.12
N GLN A 42 -1.18 2.22 -2.76
CA GLN A 42 -0.23 2.77 -1.78
C GLN A 42 -0.89 3.32 -0.52
N LEU A 43 -2.21 3.28 -0.44
CA LEU A 43 -2.97 3.80 0.68
C LEU A 43 -3.31 2.69 1.67
N TRP A 44 -2.96 2.92 2.93
CA TRP A 44 -3.12 1.97 4.02
C TRP A 44 -3.98 2.58 5.13
N TYR A 45 -4.69 1.73 5.86
CA TYR A 45 -5.41 2.13 7.06
C TYR A 45 -5.18 1.15 8.20
N PHE A 46 -5.29 1.67 9.42
CA PHE A 46 -5.14 0.89 10.65
C PHE A 46 -6.53 0.52 11.17
N ASN A 47 -6.76 -0.77 11.39
CA ASN A 47 -8.01 -1.26 11.95
C ASN A 47 -7.71 -2.35 12.99
N GLY A 48 -7.88 -2.04 14.28
CA GLY A 48 -7.80 -3.06 15.33
C GLY A 48 -6.47 -3.82 15.41
N GLY A 49 -5.35 -3.19 15.05
CA GLY A 49 -4.03 -3.83 15.02
C GLY A 49 -3.58 -4.34 13.64
N TYR A 50 -4.46 -4.29 12.64
CA TYR A 50 -4.14 -4.63 11.26
C TYR A 50 -3.75 -3.41 10.44
N ILE A 51 -2.81 -3.61 9.51
CA ILE A 51 -2.49 -2.66 8.43
C ILE A 51 -3.14 -3.21 7.17
N THR A 52 -4.16 -2.52 6.66
CA THR A 52 -4.97 -3.00 5.53
C THR A 52 -4.80 -2.09 4.33
N ASN A 53 -4.63 -2.68 3.14
CA ASN A 53 -4.55 -1.92 1.90
C ASN A 53 -5.96 -1.43 1.50
N LYS A 54 -6.07 -0.15 1.11
CA LYS A 54 -7.35 0.47 0.70
C LYS A 54 -7.96 -0.21 -0.52
N ARG A 55 -7.16 -0.59 -1.51
CA ARG A 55 -7.65 -1.16 -2.77
C ARG A 55 -8.16 -2.59 -2.59
N SER A 56 -7.37 -3.46 -1.97
CA SER A 56 -7.68 -4.89 -1.91
C SER A 56 -8.49 -5.29 -0.67
N GLY A 57 -8.43 -4.50 0.41
CA GLY A 57 -8.96 -4.90 1.71
C GLY A 57 -8.16 -6.02 2.39
N LEU A 58 -7.04 -6.46 1.79
CA LEU A 58 -6.16 -7.46 2.38
C LEU A 58 -5.23 -6.86 3.44
N VAL A 59 -4.92 -7.68 4.43
CA VAL A 59 -4.05 -7.34 5.57
C VAL A 59 -2.60 -7.62 5.20
N LEU A 60 -1.71 -6.69 5.54
CA LEU A 60 -0.27 -6.90 5.49
C LEU A 60 0.12 -7.98 6.50
N SER A 61 0.73 -9.07 6.02
CA SER A 61 1.29 -10.15 6.84
C SER A 61 2.74 -10.42 6.46
N ILE A 62 3.52 -10.92 7.42
CA ILE A 62 4.92 -11.34 7.25
C ILE A 62 5.00 -12.84 7.53
#